data_AF-A0A7S0DK48-F1
#
_entry.id   AF-A0A7S0DK48-F1
#
_cell.length_a   1.000
_cell.length_b   1.000
_cell.length_c   1.000
_cell.angle_alpha   90.00
_cell.angle_beta   90.00
_cell.angle_gamma   90.00
#
_symmetry.space_group_name_H-M   'P 1'
#
loop_
_entity.id
_entity.type
_entity.pdbx_description
1 polymer ?
#
loop_
_entity_poly.entity_id
_entity_poly.type
_entity_poly.pdbx_seq_one_letter_code
_entity_poly.pdbx_strand_id
1 'polypeptide(L)'
;AKEANMGEIPHGYIFAIFMVSCMIGSCMFKYLYPAIPGVTLLTGVISFAAVGLMPAALGNGQFGFMGLLLGFCAFEAAVGFYWPLIAEIRSAVIPEECRSTIMNFFRVPLNLIVVVVLYHIGDLSDVFVFRFCVFLLVISAYLGSILVIPPKQSPAEMQSTEVS
;
A
#
# COMPACT_ATOMS: atom_id res chain seq x y z
N ALA A 1 29.17 -4.77 -30.80
CA ALA A 1 27.83 -4.60 -30.22
C ALA A 1 27.95 -3.56 -29.11
N LYS A 2 27.89 -2.28 -29.47
CA LYS A 2 26.70 -1.41 -29.65
C LYS A 2 26.60 -0.51 -28.41
N GLU A 3 27.34 0.59 -28.53
CA GLU A 3 27.02 1.94 -28.04
C GLU A 3 25.92 2.01 -26.97
N ALA A 4 26.34 2.01 -25.69
CA ALA A 4 25.52 2.49 -24.60
C ALA A 4 25.39 4.02 -24.75
N ASN A 5 24.28 4.44 -25.37
CA ASN A 5 23.88 5.84 -25.48
C ASN A 5 23.78 6.46 -24.08
N MET A 6 24.79 7.27 -23.72
CA MET A 6 24.81 8.12 -22.53
C MET A 6 23.88 9.33 -22.74
N GLY A 7 22.57 9.13 -22.69
CA GLY A 7 21.62 10.23 -22.84
C GLY A 7 20.15 9.93 -22.54
N GLU A 8 19.74 8.66 -22.56
CA GLU A 8 18.39 8.27 -22.13
C GLU A 8 18.51 7.58 -20.77
N ILE A 9 17.80 8.11 -19.76
CA ILE A 9 17.60 7.41 -18.50
C ILE A 9 17.03 6.04 -18.87
N PRO A 10 17.72 4.92 -18.63
CA PRO A 10 17.26 3.66 -19.16
C PRO A 10 16.12 3.16 -18.27
N HIS A 11 14.90 3.57 -18.62
CA HIS A 11 13.68 3.34 -17.85
C HIS A 11 13.45 1.85 -17.54
N GLY A 12 13.95 0.95 -18.39
CA GLY A 12 13.95 -0.49 -18.14
C GLY A 12 14.71 -0.93 -16.89
N TYR A 13 15.84 -0.30 -16.56
CA TYR A 13 16.56 -0.60 -15.32
C TYR A 13 15.81 -0.10 -14.08
N ILE A 14 15.20 1.09 -14.16
CA ILE A 14 14.39 1.63 -13.06
C ILE A 14 13.22 0.70 -12.76
N PHE A 15 12.51 0.27 -13.80
CA PHE A 15 11.43 -0.71 -13.67
C PHE A 15 11.91 -2.06 -13.09
N ALA A 16 13.07 -2.56 -13.51
CA ALA A 16 13.64 -3.78 -12.96
C ALA A 16 13.97 -3.64 -11.47
N ILE A 17 14.52 -2.51 -11.03
CA ILE A 17 14.79 -2.22 -9.61
C ILE A 17 13.48 -2.22 -8.80
N PHE A 18 12.41 -1.62 -9.33
CA PHE A 18 11.08 -1.63 -8.69
C PHE A 18 10.52 -3.04 -8.53
N MET A 19 10.62 -3.87 -9.57
CA MET A 19 10.19 -5.28 -9.50
C MET A 19 10.98 -6.09 -8.47
N VAL A 20 12.31 -5.91 -8.41
CA VAL A 20 13.15 -6.56 -7.41
C VAL A 20 12.77 -6.09 -6.01
N SER A 21 12.54 -4.79 -5.80
CA SER A 21 12.13 -4.22 -4.52
C SER A 21 10.79 -4.79 -4.03
N CYS A 22 9.79 -4.86 -4.91
CA CYS A 22 8.49 -5.47 -4.62
C CYS A 22 8.61 -6.97 -4.25
N MET A 23 9.51 -7.71 -4.92
CA MET A 23 9.76 -9.11 -4.60
C MET A 23 10.41 -9.28 -3.21
N ILE A 24 11.34 -8.40 -2.85
CA ILE A 24 11.95 -8.37 -1.51
C ILE A 24 10.89 -8.11 -0.44
N GLY A 25 10.01 -7.13 -0.64
CA GLY A 25 8.90 -6.84 0.28
C GLY A 25 7.96 -8.04 0.49
N SER A 26 7.65 -8.77 -0.59
CA SER A 26 6.83 -9.99 -0.53
C SER A 26 7.51 -11.12 0.26
N CYS A 27 8.85 -11.24 0.16
CA CYS A 27 9.62 -12.23 0.92
C CYS A 27 9.69 -11.89 2.42
N MET A 28 9.82 -10.60 2.77
CA MET A 28 9.86 -10.13 4.15
C MET A 28 8.59 -10.46 4.94
N PHE A 29 7.44 -10.54 4.27
CA PHE A 29 6.14 -10.88 4.88
C PHE A 29 6.20 -12.17 5.72
N LYS A 30 6.87 -13.21 5.21
CA LYS A 30 6.95 -14.53 5.88
C LYS A 30 7.61 -14.48 7.25
N TYR A 31 8.50 -13.52 7.47
CA TYR A 31 9.23 -13.38 8.73
C TYR A 31 8.51 -12.48 9.73
N LEU A 32 7.81 -11.44 9.25
CA LEU A 32 7.24 -10.41 10.11
C LEU A 32 5.78 -10.68 10.50
N TYR A 33 5.02 -11.37 9.64
CA TYR A 33 3.63 -11.76 9.90
C TYR A 33 3.42 -12.58 11.19
N PRO A 34 4.25 -13.59 11.54
CA PRO A 34 4.03 -14.35 12.77
C PRO A 34 4.31 -13.57 14.06
N ALA A 35 4.99 -12.42 13.98
CA ALA A 35 5.41 -11.65 15.14
C ALA A 35 4.45 -10.50 15.50
N ILE A 36 3.61 -10.04 14.57
CA ILE A 36 2.81 -8.82 14.72
C ILE A 36 1.37 -9.09 14.26
N PRO A 37 0.33 -8.62 14.97
CA PRO A 37 -1.05 -8.73 14.50
C PRO A 37 -1.23 -8.09 13.12
N GLY A 38 -1.92 -8.80 12.22
CA GLY A 38 -2.01 -8.44 10.80
C GLY A 38 -2.48 -7.02 10.53
N VAL A 39 -3.43 -6.49 11.32
CA VAL A 39 -3.97 -5.12 11.15
C VAL A 39 -2.95 -4.05 11.53
N THR A 40 -2.16 -4.27 12.58
CA THR A 40 -1.07 -3.35 12.99
C THR A 40 0.04 -3.37 11.95
N LEU A 41 0.39 -4.55 11.46
CA LEU A 41 1.37 -4.72 10.40
C LEU A 41 0.90 -4.01 9.10
N LEU A 42 -0.39 -4.12 8.77
CA LEU A 42 -1.00 -3.47 7.60
C LEU A 42 -0.93 -1.95 7.71
N THR A 43 -1.27 -1.41 8.88
CA THR A 43 -1.20 0.02 9.16
C THR A 43 0.24 0.54 9.07
N GLY A 44 1.21 -0.23 9.58
CA GLY A 44 2.64 0.09 9.48
C GLY A 44 3.13 0.14 8.03
N VAL A 45 2.75 -0.84 7.21
CA VAL A 45 3.11 -0.92 5.79
C VAL A 45 2.51 0.25 5.00
N ILE A 46 1.24 0.59 5.22
CA ILE A 46 0.58 1.72 4.55
C ILE A 46 1.23 3.05 4.98
N SER A 47 1.60 3.19 6.25
CA SER A 47 2.31 4.36 6.75
C SER A 47 3.69 4.50 6.10
N PHE A 48 4.42 3.38 5.95
CA PHE A 48 5.70 3.36 5.25
C PHE A 48 5.56 3.75 3.77
N ALA A 49 4.51 3.26 3.08
CA ALA A 49 4.20 3.64 1.71
C ALA A 49 3.90 5.14 1.57
N ALA A 50 3.15 5.74 2.51
CA ALA A 50 2.85 7.16 2.51
C ALA A 50 4.12 8.02 2.64
N VAL A 51 5.06 7.61 3.51
CA VAL A 51 6.36 8.28 3.66
C VAL A 51 7.22 8.11 2.41
N GLY A 52 7.24 6.92 1.80
CA GLY A 52 7.98 6.64 0.56
C GLY A 52 7.53 7.49 -0.63
N LEU A 53 6.24 7.84 -0.69
CA LEU A 53 5.68 8.67 -1.76
C LEU A 53 5.76 10.18 -1.48
N MET A 54 6.15 10.58 -0.26
CA MET A 54 6.24 11.98 0.16
C MET A 54 7.20 12.83 -0.71
N PRO A 55 8.39 12.34 -1.13
CA PRO A 55 9.27 13.08 -2.02
C PRO A 55 8.64 13.41 -3.38
N ALA A 56 7.83 12.49 -3.93
CA ALA A 56 7.12 12.70 -5.19
C ALA A 56 5.96 13.73 -5.04
N ALA A 57 5.30 13.72 -3.89
CA ALA A 57 4.20 14.64 -3.57
C ALA A 57 4.65 16.09 -3.29
N LEU A 58 5.90 16.30 -2.84
CA LEU A 58 6.48 17.63 -2.59
C LEU A 58 7.05 18.30 -3.86
N GLY A 59 7.09 17.57 -4.98
CA GLY A 59 7.54 18.05 -6.27
C GLY A 59 9.03 17.81 -6.54
N ASN A 60 9.34 17.59 -7.82
CA ASN A 60 10.64 17.16 -8.33
C ASN A 60 11.82 18.14 -8.10
N GLY A 61 11.56 19.33 -7.56
CA GLY A 61 12.59 20.38 -7.36
C GLY A 61 13.34 20.30 -6.03
N GLN A 62 12.81 19.62 -5.02
CA GLN A 62 13.40 19.57 -3.68
C GLN A 62 14.25 18.31 -3.43
N PHE A 63 13.93 17.21 -4.10
CA PHE A 63 14.64 15.94 -3.99
C PHE A 63 15.35 15.62 -5.31
N GLY A 64 16.65 15.33 -5.25
CA GLY A 64 17.38 14.85 -6.42
C GLY A 64 16.88 13.49 -6.91
N PHE A 65 17.27 13.10 -8.12
CA PHE A 65 16.89 11.81 -8.75
C PHE A 65 17.02 10.61 -7.81
N MET A 66 18.10 10.54 -7.02
CA MET A 66 18.33 9.45 -6.08
C MET A 66 17.32 9.42 -4.91
N GLY A 67 16.89 10.59 -4.43
CA GLY A 67 15.89 10.68 -3.37
C GLY A 67 14.51 10.22 -3.85
N LEU A 68 14.14 10.59 -5.08
CA LEU A 68 12.91 10.14 -5.73
C LEU A 68 12.94 8.63 -5.99
N LEU A 69 14.05 8.11 -6.50
CA LEU A 69 14.23 6.67 -6.76
C LEU A 69 14.16 5.84 -5.48
N LEU A 70 14.79 6.28 -4.39
CA LEU A 70 14.69 5.62 -3.09
C LEU A 70 13.26 5.66 -2.52
N GLY A 71 12.56 6.78 -2.68
CA GLY A 71 11.15 6.91 -2.28
C GLY A 71 10.25 5.92 -3.02
N PHE A 72 10.39 5.83 -4.35
CA PHE A 72 9.64 4.86 -5.15
C PHE A 72 10.02 3.41 -4.83
N CYS A 73 11.29 3.10 -4.60
CA CYS A 73 11.69 1.77 -4.12
C CYS A 73 11.05 1.43 -2.77
N ALA A 74 11.03 2.35 -1.81
CA ALA A 74 10.38 2.13 -0.52
C ALA A 74 8.87 1.89 -0.67
N PHE A 75 8.22 2.65 -1.55
CA PHE A 75 6.81 2.46 -1.89
C PHE A 75 6.57 1.07 -2.52
N GLU A 76 7.38 0.66 -3.50
CA GLU A 76 7.26 -0.65 -4.16
C GLU A 76 7.50 -1.81 -3.20
N ALA A 77 8.45 -1.68 -2.27
CA ALA A 77 8.65 -2.65 -1.20
C ALA A 77 7.40 -2.77 -0.30
N ALA A 78 6.75 -1.66 0.06
CA ALA A 78 5.49 -1.69 0.81
C ALA A 78 4.36 -2.34 0.01
N VAL A 79 4.24 -2.05 -1.29
CA VAL A 79 3.25 -2.68 -2.18
C VAL A 79 3.47 -4.20 -2.21
N GLY A 80 4.71 -4.64 -2.37
CA GLY A 80 5.08 -6.06 -2.31
C GLY A 80 4.69 -6.73 -0.99
N PHE A 81 4.82 -6.03 0.13
CA PHE A 81 4.37 -6.52 1.43
C PHE A 81 2.83 -6.52 1.57
N TYR A 82 2.16 -5.49 1.05
CA TYR A 82 0.72 -5.29 1.16
C TYR A 82 -0.07 -6.44 0.52
N TRP A 83 0.32 -6.89 -0.67
CA TRP A 83 -0.38 -7.94 -1.42
C TRP A 83 -0.58 -9.26 -0.65
N PRO A 84 0.46 -9.92 -0.11
CA PRO A 84 0.29 -11.14 0.69
C PRO A 84 -0.43 -10.86 2.02
N LEU A 85 -0.16 -9.72 2.66
CA LEU A 85 -0.77 -9.36 3.95
C LEU A 85 -2.29 -9.18 3.87
N ILE A 86 -2.77 -8.42 2.88
CA ILE A 86 -4.22 -8.24 2.70
C ILE A 86 -4.88 -9.53 2.25
N ALA A 87 -4.18 -10.39 1.50
CA ALA A 87 -4.71 -11.68 1.08
C ALA A 87 -5.00 -12.59 2.29
N GLU A 88 -4.09 -12.63 3.26
CA GLU A 88 -4.22 -13.40 4.51
C GLU A 88 -5.28 -12.82 5.46
N ILE A 89 -5.27 -11.51 5.71
CA ILE A 89 -6.30 -10.85 6.55
C ILE A 89 -7.70 -11.11 5.96
N ARG A 90 -7.82 -11.02 4.63
CA ARG A 90 -9.08 -11.25 3.93
C ARG A 90 -9.55 -12.70 4.01
N SER A 91 -8.66 -13.69 3.96
CA SER A 91 -9.06 -15.10 4.14
C SER A 91 -9.49 -15.41 5.57
N ALA A 92 -8.93 -14.71 6.57
CA ALA A 92 -9.33 -14.89 7.96
C ALA A 92 -10.68 -14.21 8.28
N VAL A 93 -10.99 -13.07 7.66
CA VAL A 93 -12.18 -12.25 7.99
C VAL A 93 -13.40 -12.55 7.11
N ILE A 94 -13.22 -12.97 5.85
CA ILE A 94 -14.35 -13.12 4.92
C ILE A 94 -14.80 -14.58 4.82
N PRO A 95 -16.05 -14.91 5.20
CA PRO A 95 -16.61 -16.25 5.00
C PRO A 95 -16.61 -16.62 3.52
N GLU A 96 -16.30 -17.89 3.21
CA GLU A 96 -16.02 -18.37 1.84
C GLU A 96 -17.14 -18.06 0.84
N GLU A 97 -18.38 -17.98 1.31
CA GLU A 97 -19.60 -17.81 0.52
C GLU A 97 -19.69 -16.44 -0.18
N CYS A 98 -19.15 -15.37 0.42
CA CYS A 98 -19.30 -13.99 -0.08
C CYS A 98 -17.98 -13.36 -0.55
N ARG A 99 -16.87 -14.11 -0.53
CA ARG A 99 -15.52 -13.58 -0.82
C ARG A 99 -15.45 -12.91 -2.20
N SER A 100 -16.00 -13.54 -3.23
CA SER A 100 -15.97 -13.02 -4.60
C SER A 100 -16.78 -11.73 -4.76
N THR A 101 -17.97 -11.69 -4.15
CA THR A 101 -18.88 -10.53 -4.21
C THR A 101 -18.26 -9.30 -3.54
N ILE A 102 -17.71 -9.46 -2.33
CA ILE A 102 -17.08 -8.36 -1.57
C ILE A 102 -15.84 -7.84 -2.32
N MET A 103 -15.00 -8.74 -2.85
CA MET A 103 -13.82 -8.33 -3.63
C MET A 103 -14.18 -7.52 -4.88
N ASN A 104 -15.22 -7.92 -5.60
CA ASN A 104 -15.70 -7.18 -6.77
C ASN A 104 -16.30 -5.83 -6.37
N PHE A 105 -17.04 -5.78 -5.26
CA PHE A 105 -17.67 -4.56 -4.77
C PHE A 105 -16.67 -3.47 -4.40
N PHE A 106 -15.49 -3.81 -3.86
CA PHE A 106 -14.42 -2.82 -3.60
C PHE A 106 -13.63 -2.43 -4.85
N ARG A 107 -13.56 -3.30 -5.86
CA ARG A 107 -12.84 -3.02 -7.11
C ARG A 107 -13.58 -2.02 -7.99
N VAL A 108 -14.91 -2.09 -8.06
CA VAL A 108 -15.72 -1.18 -8.89
C VAL A 108 -15.47 0.31 -8.56
N PRO A 109 -15.62 0.78 -7.31
CA PRO A 109 -15.38 2.19 -6.97
C PRO A 109 -13.91 2.59 -7.11
N LEU A 110 -12.97 1.71 -6.71
CA LEU A 110 -11.54 1.98 -6.84
C LEU A 110 -11.13 2.16 -8.31
N ASN A 111 -11.56 1.24 -9.19
CA ASN A 111 -11.25 1.30 -10.61
C ASN A 111 -11.92 2.52 -11.27
N LEU A 112 -13.12 2.91 -10.83
CA LEU A 112 -13.77 4.13 -11.32
C LEU A 112 -12.95 5.38 -10.98
N ILE A 113 -12.45 5.49 -9.74
CA ILE A 113 -11.56 6.59 -9.33
C ILE A 113 -10.30 6.62 -10.22
N VAL A 114 -9.66 5.47 -10.43
CA VAL A 114 -8.47 5.35 -11.28
C VAL A 114 -8.75 5.81 -12.72
N VAL A 115 -9.88 5.39 -13.30
CA VAL A 115 -10.27 5.80 -14.65
C VAL A 115 -10.51 7.31 -14.74
N VAL A 116 -11.17 7.92 -13.75
CA VAL A 116 -11.39 9.38 -13.73
C VAL A 116 -10.08 10.15 -13.64
N VAL A 117 -9.14 9.70 -12.81
CA VAL A 117 -7.81 10.29 -12.67
C VAL A 117 -7.02 10.14 -13.98
N LEU A 118 -7.02 8.95 -14.59
CA LEU A 118 -6.35 8.70 -15.87
C LEU A 118 -6.96 9.51 -17.02
N TYR A 119 -8.28 9.71 -17.02
CA TYR A 119 -8.94 10.55 -18.02
C TYR A 119 -8.49 12.01 -17.94
N HIS A 120 -8.24 12.52 -16.73
CA HIS A 120 -7.79 13.89 -16.50
C HIS A 120 -6.26 14.04 -16.44
N ILE A 121 -5.49 12.97 -16.68
CA ILE A 121 -4.02 13.01 -16.51
C ILE A 121 -3.33 13.94 -17.53
N GLY A 122 -3.99 14.26 -18.65
CA GLY A 122 -3.49 15.23 -19.64
C GLY A 122 -3.58 16.69 -19.18
N ASP A 123 -4.48 17.00 -18.24
CA ASP A 123 -4.72 18.37 -17.73
C ASP A 123 -4.21 18.56 -16.29
N LEU A 124 -3.95 17.47 -15.56
CA LEU A 124 -3.49 17.48 -14.18
C LEU A 124 -1.96 17.37 -14.08
N SER A 125 -1.38 18.16 -13.17
CA SER A 125 0.05 18.05 -12.86
C SER A 125 0.36 16.70 -12.18
N ASP A 126 1.47 16.05 -12.54
CA ASP A 126 1.93 14.80 -11.92
C ASP A 126 1.99 14.89 -10.39
N VAL A 127 2.39 16.06 -9.87
CA VAL A 127 2.45 16.36 -8.43
C VAL A 127 1.06 16.28 -7.79
N PHE A 128 0.01 16.70 -8.49
CA PHE A 128 -1.36 16.59 -8.01
C PHE A 128 -1.78 15.12 -7.84
N VAL A 129 -1.44 14.26 -8.80
CA VAL A 129 -1.72 12.82 -8.73
C VAL A 129 -0.99 12.19 -7.54
N PHE A 130 0.30 12.47 -7.35
CA PHE A 130 1.04 11.96 -6.20
C PHE A 130 0.50 12.46 -4.86
N ARG A 131 0.10 13.74 -4.77
CA ARG A 131 -0.55 14.28 -3.56
C ARG A 131 -1.87 13.59 -3.26
N PHE A 132 -2.68 13.30 -4.28
CA PHE A 132 -3.93 12.56 -4.12
C PHE A 132 -3.66 11.14 -3.62
N CYS A 133 -2.66 10.45 -4.15
CA CYS A 133 -2.24 9.13 -3.67
C CYS A 133 -1.79 9.16 -2.19
N VAL A 134 -0.95 10.13 -1.80
CA VAL A 134 -0.53 10.29 -0.40
C VAL A 134 -1.73 10.57 0.50
N PHE A 135 -2.66 11.43 0.08
CA PHE A 135 -3.88 11.70 0.83
C PHE A 135 -4.72 10.44 1.07
N LEU A 136 -4.93 9.63 0.03
CA LEU A 136 -5.63 8.35 0.17
C LEU A 136 -4.88 7.36 1.08
N LEU A 137 -3.55 7.30 1.01
CA LEU A 137 -2.75 6.46 1.88
C LEU A 137 -2.82 6.91 3.35
N VAL A 138 -2.83 8.22 3.62
CA VAL A 138 -2.99 8.76 4.97
C VAL A 138 -4.38 8.47 5.53
N ILE A 139 -5.44 8.62 4.72
CA ILE A 139 -6.79 8.21 5.12
C ILE A 139 -6.82 6.72 5.44
N SER A 140 -6.22 5.89 4.59
CA SER A 140 -6.15 4.45 4.80
C SER A 140 -5.40 4.09 6.08
N ALA A 141 -4.26 4.73 6.35
CA ALA A 141 -3.51 4.56 7.60
C ALA A 141 -4.28 5.03 8.82
N TYR A 142 -5.04 6.13 8.71
CA TYR A 142 -5.89 6.64 9.77
C TYR A 142 -7.05 5.68 10.09
N LEU A 143 -7.76 5.19 9.06
CA LEU A 143 -8.80 4.17 9.22
C LEU A 143 -8.22 2.87 9.79
N GLY A 144 -7.05 2.45 9.32
CA GLY A 144 -6.32 1.29 9.84
C GLY A 144 -5.98 1.46 11.31
N SER A 145 -5.50 2.64 11.72
CA SER A 145 -5.21 2.97 13.12
C SER A 145 -6.46 2.96 14.00
N ILE A 146 -7.60 3.44 13.49
CA ILE A 146 -8.90 3.34 14.19
C ILE A 146 -9.30 1.87 14.35
N LEU A 147 -9.12 1.04 13.32
CA LEU A 147 -9.45 -0.38 13.35
C LEU A 147 -8.53 -1.21 14.25
N VAL A 148 -7.25 -0.82 14.38
CA VAL A 148 -6.30 -1.36 15.39
C VAL A 148 -6.78 -1.06 16.81
N ILE A 149 -7.67 -0.09 16.99
CA ILE A 149 -8.38 0.20 18.23
C ILE A 149 -9.81 -0.36 18.16
N PRO A 150 -10.04 -1.70 18.19
CA PRO A 150 -11.36 -2.15 18.61
C PRO A 150 -11.55 -1.79 20.10
N PRO A 151 -12.77 -1.43 20.52
CA PRO A 151 -13.05 -1.01 21.87
C PRO A 151 -12.59 -2.09 22.86
N LYS A 152 -12.10 -1.64 24.00
CA LYS A 152 -11.84 -2.47 25.17
C LYS A 152 -13.10 -3.31 25.46
N GLN A 153 -13.16 -4.56 25.00
CA GLN A 153 -14.02 -5.54 25.66
C GLN A 153 -13.40 -5.76 27.03
N SER A 154 -13.93 -5.02 28.00
CA SER A 154 -13.70 -5.30 29.41
C SER A 154 -14.06 -6.78 29.64
N PRO A 155 -13.25 -7.57 30.37
CA PRO A 155 -13.45 -9.01 30.58
C PRO A 155 -14.75 -9.45 31.29
N ALA A 156 -15.79 -8.62 31.37
CA ALA A 156 -16.99 -8.86 32.17
C ALA A 156 -18.09 -9.67 31.45
N GLU A 157 -18.03 -9.88 30.13
CA GLU A 157 -19.10 -10.57 29.37
C GLU A 157 -18.77 -12.03 28.97
N MET A 158 -17.64 -12.59 29.42
CA MET A 158 -17.37 -14.04 29.26
C MET A 158 -17.85 -14.89 30.44
N GLN A 159 -18.21 -14.31 31.59
CA GLN A 159 -18.65 -15.09 32.76
C GLN A 159 -20.16 -15.33 32.85
N SER A 160 -20.99 -14.74 31.97
CA SER A 160 -22.45 -14.86 32.05
C SER A 160 -23.05 -15.94 31.15
N THR A 161 -22.30 -16.47 30.18
CA THR A 161 -22.86 -17.37 29.14
C THR A 161 -22.46 -18.84 29.30
N GLU A 162 -21.51 -19.16 30.19
CA GLU A 162 -21.19 -20.57 30.54
C GLU A 162 -21.83 -21.04 31.86
N VAL A 163 -22.57 -20.16 32.56
CA VAL A 163 -23.36 -20.53 33.74
C VAL A 163 -24.78 -19.95 33.62
N SER A 164 -25.54 -20.43 32.64
CA SER A 164 -27.03 -20.43 32.64
C SER A 164 -27.56 -21.45 31.65
#